data_AF-A0A1J5RRP7-F1
#
_entry.id   AF-A0A1J5RRP7-F1
#
_cell.length_a   1.000
_cell.length_b   1.000
_cell.length_c   1.000
_cell.angle_alpha   90.00
_cell.angle_beta   90.00
_cell.angle_gamma   90.00
#
_symmetry.space_group_name_H-M   'P 1'
#
loop_
_entity.id
_entity.type
_entity.pdbx_description
1 polymer ?
#
loop_
_entity_poly.entity_id
_entity_poly.type
_entity_poly.pdbx_seq_one_letter_code
_entity_poly.pdbx_strand_id
1 'polypeptide(L)' 'MILGGDKYVWLVWALAFLVPWRAMYIAFPGQRRIMLLSSSLTSLFGLTEPIFVPRYWNPPSVFDLGTAHRFRY' A
#
# COMPACT_ATOMS: atom_id res chain seq x y z
N MET A 1 4.82 11.84 20.82
CA MET A 1 3.55 12.09 20.10
C MET A 1 3.89 12.94 18.89
N ILE A 2 3.92 12.36 17.69
CA ILE A 2 4.30 13.12 16.48
C ILE A 2 3.09 13.96 16.07
N LEU A 3 3.18 15.29 16.20
CA LEU A 3 2.12 16.23 15.79
C LEU A 3 1.82 16.04 14.30
N GLY A 4 0.62 15.57 13.96
CA GLY A 4 0.17 15.31 12.58
C GLY A 4 0.70 14.04 11.92
N GLY A 5 1.19 13.07 12.72
CA GLY A 5 1.86 11.85 12.24
C GLY A 5 0.93 10.69 11.85
N ASP A 6 -0.31 10.66 12.31
CA ASP A 6 -1.31 9.61 12.10
C ASP A 6 -1.53 9.28 10.61
N LYS A 7 -1.58 10.31 9.75
CA LYS A 7 -1.69 10.15 8.28
C LYS A 7 -0.53 9.37 7.64
N TYR A 8 0.66 9.44 8.23
CA TYR A 8 1.86 8.81 7.66
C TYR A 8 2.29 7.56 8.41
N VAL A 9 1.74 7.28 9.60
CA VAL A 9 2.05 6.06 10.37
C VAL A 9 1.90 4.81 9.49
N TRP A 10 0.81 4.70 8.75
CA TRP A 10 0.56 3.56 7.86
C TRP A 10 1.56 3.48 6.71
N LEU A 11 1.93 4.62 6.11
CA LEU A 11 2.93 4.68 5.05
C LEU A 11 4.32 4.30 5.57
N VAL A 12 4.70 4.79 6.74
CA VAL A 12 5.98 4.49 7.39
C VAL A 12 6.10 3.01 7.68
N TRP A 13 5.05 2.39 8.23
CA TRP A 13 5.03 0.95 8.46
C TRP A 13 5.10 0.14 7.15
N ALA A 14 4.35 0.54 6.12
CA ALA A 14 4.44 -0.10 4.80
C ALA A 14 5.86 -0.04 4.21
N LEU A 15 6.54 1.11 4.33
CA LEU A 15 7.92 1.28 3.89
C LEU A 15 8.91 0.48 4.76
N ALA A 16 8.66 0.38 6.06
CA ALA A 16 9.50 -0.44 6.96
C ALA A 16 9.50 -1.92 6.54
N PHE A 17 8.38 -2.45 6.05
CA PHE A 17 8.31 -3.81 5.51
C PHE A 17 9.15 -4.03 4.24
N LEU A 18 9.51 -2.97 3.50
CA LEU A 18 10.41 -3.10 2.35
C LEU A 18 11.86 -3.39 2.76
N VAL A 19 12.25 -3.10 4.00
CA VAL A 19 13.62 -3.33 4.50
C VAL A 19 13.97 -4.82 4.48
N PRO A 20 13.21 -5.73 5.13
CA PRO A 20 13.48 -7.17 5.05
C PRO A 20 13.32 -7.71 3.62
N TRP A 21 12.36 -7.21 2.84
CA TRP A 21 12.21 -7.62 1.43
C TRP A 21 13.44 -7.27 0.57
N ARG A 22 13.99 -6.07 0.77
CA ARG A 22 15.24 -5.63 0.11
C ARG A 22 16.43 -6.48 0.54
N ALA A 23 16.51 -6.86 1.82
CA ALA A 23 17.56 -7.76 2.30
C ALA A 23 17.49 -9.13 1.58
N MET A 24 16.30 -9.72 1.45
CA MET A 24 16.11 -10.97 0.68
C MET A 24 16.47 -10.79 -0.80
N TYR A 25 16.07 -9.69 -1.42
CA TYR A 25 16.40 -9.41 -2.82
C TYR A 25 17.92 -9.35 -3.09
N ILE A 26 18.69 -8.83 -2.14
CA ILE A 26 20.16 -8.81 -2.22
C ILE A 26 20.72 -10.22 -2.01
N ALA A 27 20.22 -10.95 -1.00
CA ALA A 27 20.70 -12.28 -0.62
C ALA A 27 20.43 -13.38 -1.68
N PHE A 28 19.37 -13.26 -2.49
CA PHE A 28 18.96 -14.29 -3.46
C PHE A 28 18.98 -13.79 -4.92
N PRO A 29 20.16 -13.53 -5.52
CA PRO A 29 20.26 -12.94 -6.85
C PRO A 29 19.61 -13.78 -7.96
N GLY A 30 19.64 -15.11 -7.86
CA GLY A 30 19.05 -16.01 -8.85
C GLY A 30 17.51 -15.98 -8.90
N GLN A 31 16.86 -15.48 -7.86
CA GLN A 31 15.39 -15.47 -7.72
C GLN A 31 14.78 -14.07 -7.93
N ARG A 32 15.61 -13.04 -8.14
CA ARG A 32 15.19 -11.63 -8.28
C ARG A 32 14.09 -11.44 -9.31
N ARG A 33 14.19 -12.11 -10.46
CA ARG A 33 13.18 -12.02 -11.53
C ARG A 33 11.81 -12.49 -11.05
N ILE A 34 11.76 -13.61 -10.33
CA ILE A 34 10.52 -14.17 -9.77
C ILE A 34 10.00 -13.25 -8.67
N MET A 35 10.87 -12.77 -7.77
CA MET A 35 10.49 -11.83 -6.71
C MET A 35 9.87 -10.55 -7.25
N LEU A 36 10.44 -9.97 -8.31
CA LEU A 36 9.90 -8.76 -8.94
C LEU A 36 8.57 -9.03 -9.64
N LEU A 37 8.46 -10.16 -10.34
CA LEU A 37 7.21 -10.55 -11.00
C LEU A 37 6.09 -10.78 -10.00
N SER A 38 6.35 -11.52 -8.92
CA SER A 38 5.36 -11.78 -7.87
C SER A 38 4.93 -10.48 -7.18
N SER A 39 5.88 -9.63 -6.77
CA SER A 39 5.56 -8.32 -6.17
C SER A 39 4.76 -7.42 -7.12
N SER A 40 5.10 -7.40 -8.41
CA SER A 40 4.38 -6.57 -9.40
C SER A 40 2.96 -7.05 -9.63
N LEU A 41 2.76 -8.37 -9.77
CA LEU A 41 1.43 -8.96 -9.93
C LEU A 41 0.56 -8.74 -8.68
N THR A 42 1.10 -9.01 -7.48
CA THR A 42 0.37 -8.79 -6.23
C THR A 42 0.02 -7.32 -6.02
N SER A 43 0.93 -6.40 -6.34
CA SER A 43 0.65 -4.96 -6.27
C SER A 43 -0.45 -4.54 -7.24
N LEU A 44 -0.48 -5.10 -8.45
CA LEU A 44 -1.52 -4.79 -9.43
C LEU A 44 -2.89 -5.31 -8.96
N PHE A 45 -2.95 -6.51 -8.37
CA PHE A 45 -4.16 -7.02 -7.74
C PHE A 45 -4.63 -6.13 -6.58
N GLY A 46 -3.71 -5.70 -5.71
CA GLY A 46 -4.04 -4.76 -4.62
C GLY A 46 -4.53 -3.40 -5.13
N LEU A 47 -4.09 -2.96 -6.31
CA LEU A 47 -4.61 -1.75 -6.97
C LEU A 47 -6.00 -1.95 -7.59
N THR A 48 -6.42 -3.19 -7.85
CA THR A 48 -7.79 -3.50 -8.29
C THR A 48 -8.79 -3.65 -7.15
N GLU A 49 -8.31 -3.74 -5.90
CA GLU A 49 -9.13 -3.85 -4.69
C GLU A 49 -10.20 -2.74 -4.54
N PRO A 50 -9.97 -1.46 -4.88
CA PRO A 50 -10.99 -0.40 -4.83
C PRO A 50 -12.20 -0.64 -5.74
N ILE A 51 -12.10 -1.52 -6.74
CA ILE A 51 -13.22 -1.90 -7.61
C ILE A 51 -14.21 -2.81 -6.86
N PHE A 52 -13.73 -3.53 -5.84
CA PHE A 52 -14.50 -4.55 -5.11
C PHE A 52 -14.85 -4.15 -3.67
N VAL A 53 -14.24 -3.09 -3.12
CA VAL A 53 -14.56 -2.61 -1.75
C VAL A 53 -15.91 -1.87 -1.76
N PRO A 54 -16.91 -2.32 -0.98
CA PRO A 54 -18.18 -1.62 -0.87
C PRO A 54 -18.01 -0.24 -0.22
N ARG A 55 -18.79 0.72 -0.74
CA ARG A 55 -18.66 2.17 -0.50
C ARG A 55 -18.76 2.64 0.97
N TYR A 56 -19.11 1.77 1.91
CA TYR A 56 -19.24 2.09 3.33
C TYR A 56 -17.92 1.98 4.13
N TRP A 57 -16.89 1.32 3.57
CA TRP A 57 -15.58 1.20 4.20
C TRP A 57 -14.59 2.20 3.58
N ASN A 58 -14.41 3.36 4.21
CA ASN A 58 -13.46 4.39 3.79
C ASN A 58 -12.34 4.55 4.84
N PRO A 59 -11.26 3.76 4.77
CA PRO A 59 -10.13 3.93 5.67
C PRO A 59 -9.39 5.23 5.32
N PRO A 60 -8.87 5.96 6.33
CA PRO A 60 -8.03 7.13 6.06
C PRO A 60 -6.82 6.69 5.23
N SER A 61 -6.79 7.14 3.97
CA SER A 61 -5.74 6.80 3.00
C SER A 61 -4.97 8.06 2.63
N VAL A 62 -3.67 7.92 2.34
CA VAL A 62 -2.81 9.07 1.97
C VAL A 62 -3.30 9.81 0.71
N PHE A 63 -4.11 9.12 -0.11
CA PHE A 63 -4.61 9.61 -1.39
C PHE A 63 -6.11 9.98 -1.34
N ASP A 64 -6.76 9.90 -0.18
CA ASP A 64 -8.19 10.18 0.01
C ASP A 64 -9.11 9.53 -1.05
N LEU A 65 -8.73 8.34 -1.56
CA LEU A 65 -9.36 7.73 -2.74
C LEU A 65 -10.83 7.32 -2.53
N GLY A 66 -11.26 7.15 -1.28
CA GLY A 66 -12.65 6.87 -0.93
C GLY A 66 -13.53 8.12 -0.82
N THR A 67 -12.98 9.33 -1.02
CA THR A 67 -13.72 10.59 -0.89
C THR A 67 -14.35 11.00 -2.22
N ALA A 68 -15.12 10.09 -2.83
CA ALA A 68 -16.00 10.45 -3.93
C ALA A 68 -17.22 11.19 -3.35
N HIS A 69 -17.20 12.51 -3.52
CA HIS A 69 -18.30 13.46 -3.34
C HIS A 69 -18.83 13.66 -1.92
N ARG A 70 -18.30 14.72 -1.30
CA ARG A 70 -19.01 15.56 -0.34
C ARG A 70 -20.33 16.03 -0.95
N PHE A 71 -21.41 15.29 -0.70
CA PHE A 71 -22.77 15.81 -0.90
C PHE A 71 -22.96 16.95 0.10
N ARG A 72 -22.77 18.19 -0.37
CA ARG A 72 -23.36 19.36 0.27
C ARG A 72 -24.87 19.25 0.10
N TYR A 73 -25.58 19.42 1.21
CA TYR A 73 -27.02 19.63 1.26
C TYR A 73 -27.43 20.79 0.36
#